data_AF-A0A1F7UX35-F1
#
_entry.id   AF-A0A1F7UX35-F1
#
_cell.length_a   1.000
_cell.length_b   1.000
_cell.length_c   1.000
_cell.angle_alpha   90.00
_cell.angle_beta   90.00
_cell.angle_gamma   90.00
#
_symmetry.space_group_name_H-M   'P 1'
#
loop_
_entity.id
_entity.type
_entity.pdbx_description
1 polymer ?
#
loop_
_entity_poly.entity_id
_entity_poly.type
_entity_poly.pdbx_seq_one_letter_code
_entity_poly.pdbx_strand_id
1 'polypeptide(L)'
;MRLTILLLTAVLGVVVGLIYLLKYLKRRSYARDFRINDRLAWQKRWQELEAMLAGGSSQWAVAVIEADKLFDRVTRSMALPGKDFGERLRFLSLSRPEIRAVWPAHLIRNRLVHEAHYELDRRTAISVLKTFERALKDLGIL
;
A
#
# COMPACT_ATOMS: atom_id res chain seq x y z
N MET A 1 -1.86 -46.41 -2.78
CA MET A 1 -1.76 -45.45 -3.90
C MET A 1 -3.03 -44.61 -4.11
N ARG A 2 -4.24 -45.19 -4.17
CA ARG A 2 -5.48 -44.40 -4.34
C ARG A 2 -5.84 -43.52 -3.13
N LEU A 3 -5.71 -44.06 -1.91
CA LEU A 3 -5.99 -43.34 -0.67
C LEU A 3 -5.04 -42.14 -0.46
N THR A 4 -3.75 -42.33 -0.77
CA THR A 4 -2.73 -41.29 -0.65
C THR A 4 -2.99 -40.11 -1.60
N ILE A 5 -3.47 -40.37 -2.83
CA ILE A 5 -3.81 -39.33 -3.80
C ILE A 5 -5.06 -38.53 -3.35
N LEU A 6 -6.07 -39.21 -2.78
CA LEU A 6 -7.27 -38.54 -2.25
C LEU A 6 -6.94 -37.63 -1.05
N LEU A 7 -6.05 -38.08 -0.16
CA LEU A 7 -5.61 -37.26 0.96
C LEU A 7 -4.83 -36.02 0.51
N LEU A 8 -3.93 -36.15 -0.47
CA LEU A 8 -3.16 -35.02 -1.01
C LEU A 8 -4.06 -33.96 -1.68
N THR A 9 -5.06 -34.40 -2.45
CA THR A 9 -6.00 -33.47 -3.10
C THR A 9 -6.91 -32.76 -2.11
N ALA A 10 -7.37 -33.45 -1.05
CA ALA A 10 -8.15 -32.83 0.03
C ALA A 10 -7.32 -31.78 0.79
N VAL A 11 -6.07 -32.10 1.14
CA VAL A 11 -5.16 -31.16 1.80
C VAL A 11 -4.91 -29.93 0.92
N LEU A 12 -4.68 -30.12 -0.38
CA LEU A 12 -4.49 -29.01 -1.33
C LEU A 12 -5.73 -28.10 -1.39
N GLY A 13 -6.93 -28.69 -1.43
CA GLY A 13 -8.19 -27.94 -1.41
C GLY A 13 -8.36 -27.09 -0.14
N VAL A 14 -8.03 -27.66 1.02
CA VAL A 14 -8.06 -26.93 2.31
C VAL A 14 -7.04 -25.80 2.33
N VAL A 15 -5.81 -26.03 1.86
CA VAL A 15 -4.77 -25.00 1.79
C VAL A 15 -5.18 -23.85 0.86
N VAL A 16 -5.71 -24.16 -0.32
CA VAL A 16 -6.21 -23.16 -1.27
C VAL A 16 -7.38 -22.39 -0.66
N GLY A 17 -8.34 -23.10 -0.06
CA GLY A 17 -9.47 -22.49 0.65
C GLY A 17 -9.03 -21.56 1.77
N LEU A 18 -8.03 -21.96 2.57
CA LEU A 18 -7.44 -21.16 3.63
C LEU A 18 -6.75 -19.91 3.08
N ILE A 19 -6.02 -20.02 1.96
CA ILE A 19 -5.40 -18.86 1.28
C ILE A 19 -6.47 -17.87 0.82
N TYR A 20 -7.56 -18.34 0.21
CA TYR A 20 -8.66 -17.47 -0.21
C TYR A 20 -9.39 -16.85 0.98
N LEU A 21 -9.61 -17.60 2.05
CA LEU A 21 -10.21 -17.10 3.29
C LEU A 21 -9.33 -16.02 3.94
N LEU A 22 -8.02 -16.26 4.05
CA LEU A 22 -7.07 -15.28 4.58
C LEU A 22 -7.05 -14.00 3.73
N LYS A 23 -7.12 -14.12 2.39
CA LYS A 23 -7.28 -12.97 1.48
C LYS A 23 -8.59 -12.22 1.71
N TYR A 24 -9.70 -12.93 1.88
CA TYR A 24 -11.02 -12.35 2.15
C TYR A 24 -11.07 -11.61 3.50
N LEU A 25 -10.53 -12.22 4.57
CA LEU A 25 -10.45 -11.63 5.89
C LEU A 25 -9.49 -10.42 5.94
N LYS A 26 -8.33 -10.49 5.27
CA LYS A 26 -7.44 -9.32 5.11
C LYS A 26 -8.10 -8.18 4.33
N ARG A 27 -8.88 -8.47 3.27
CA ARG A 27 -9.68 -7.46 2.55
C ARG A 27 -10.66 -6.75 3.49
N ARG A 28 -11.31 -7.50 4.39
CA ARG A 28 -12.25 -6.96 5.39
C ARG A 28 -11.57 -6.14 6.49
N SER A 29 -10.31 -6.42 6.83
CA SER A 29 -9.52 -5.60 7.75
C SER A 29 -8.98 -4.33 7.07
N TYR A 30 -8.58 -4.42 5.80
CA TYR A 30 -8.16 -3.27 5.00
C TYR A 30 -9.31 -2.27 4.73
N ALA A 31 -10.55 -2.76 4.73
CA ALA A 31 -11.77 -1.96 4.52
C ALA A 31 -12.39 -1.41 5.82
N ARG A 32 -11.94 -1.85 7.01
CA ARG A 32 -12.63 -1.51 8.27
C ARG A 32 -12.17 -0.21 8.92
N ASP A 33 -10.93 0.22 8.71
CA ASP A 33 -10.36 1.30 9.52
C ASP A 33 -9.90 2.47 8.64
N PHE A 34 -10.85 3.34 8.28
CA PHE A 34 -10.69 4.78 8.04
C PHE A 34 -11.89 5.34 7.25
N ARG A 35 -12.59 6.32 7.83
CA ARG A 35 -13.42 7.21 7.00
C ARG A 35 -12.47 8.25 6.41
N ILE A 36 -12.55 8.52 5.11
CA ILE A 36 -11.78 9.61 4.45
C ILE A 36 -11.89 10.92 5.22
N ASN A 37 -13.07 11.18 5.81
CA ASN A 37 -13.36 12.40 6.55
C ASN A 37 -12.80 12.42 7.98
N ASP A 38 -12.15 11.36 8.45
CA ASP A 38 -11.52 11.30 9.78
C ASP A 38 -10.09 11.85 9.73
N ARG A 39 -9.96 13.18 9.64
CA ARG A 39 -8.68 13.86 9.51
C ARG A 39 -7.71 13.56 10.66
N LEU A 40 -8.22 13.41 11.89
CA LEU A 40 -7.40 13.09 13.06
C LEU A 40 -6.77 11.71 12.94
N ALA A 41 -7.52 10.73 12.47
CA ALA A 41 -6.98 9.40 12.21
C ALA A 41 -5.88 9.46 11.14
N TRP A 42 -6.10 10.17 10.02
CA TRP A 42 -5.09 10.35 8.97
C TRP A 42 -3.81 10.99 9.49
N GLN A 43 -3.92 12.07 10.25
CA GLN A 43 -2.77 12.76 10.84
C GLN A 43 -2.00 11.85 11.79
N LYS A 44 -2.70 11.15 12.69
CA LYS A 44 -2.06 10.19 13.61
C LYS A 44 -1.31 9.10 12.86
N ARG A 45 -1.95 8.51 11.84
CA ARG A 45 -1.33 7.45 11.04
C ARG A 45 -0.14 7.97 10.25
N TRP A 46 -0.20 9.21 9.74
CA TRP A 46 0.91 9.83 9.05
C TRP A 46 2.11 10.07 9.99
N GLN A 47 1.87 10.59 11.18
CA GLN A 47 2.90 10.79 12.21
C GLN A 47 3.60 9.48 12.59
N GLU A 48 2.87 8.36 12.66
CA GLU A 48 3.47 7.04 12.88
C GLU A 48 4.47 6.66 11.77
N LEU A 49 4.18 6.99 10.50
CA LEU A 49 5.10 6.74 9.39
C LEU A 49 6.32 7.64 9.44
N GLU A 50 6.16 8.90 9.83
CA GLU A 50 7.27 9.83 10.01
C GLU A 50 8.20 9.38 11.13
N ALA A 51 7.64 8.89 12.24
CA ALA A 51 8.43 8.36 13.36
C ALA A 51 9.31 7.16 12.95
N MET A 52 8.87 6.34 11.99
CA MET A 52 9.67 5.22 11.46
C MET A 52 10.97 5.67 10.77
N LEU A 53 11.06 6.93 10.31
CA LEU A 53 12.27 7.48 9.67
C LEU A 53 13.43 7.69 10.65
N ALA A 54 13.18 7.65 11.96
CA ALA A 54 14.23 7.64 12.99
C ALA A 54 14.87 6.24 13.16
N GLY A 55 14.23 5.21 12.59
CA GLY A 55 14.67 3.82 12.63
C GLY A 55 15.78 3.48 11.64
N GLY A 56 15.90 2.18 11.33
CA GLY A 56 16.80 1.65 10.31
C GLY A 56 16.11 1.31 8.97
N SER A 57 16.88 0.78 8.03
CA SER A 57 16.45 0.43 6.65
C SER A 57 15.12 -0.34 6.58
N SER A 58 14.93 -1.34 7.46
CA SER A 58 13.66 -2.08 7.55
C SER A 58 12.46 -1.19 7.87
N GLN A 59 12.60 -0.27 8.84
CA GLN A 59 11.53 0.66 9.21
C GLN A 59 11.28 1.70 8.10
N TRP A 60 12.32 2.15 7.40
CA TRP A 60 12.17 3.04 6.25
C TRP A 60 11.39 2.38 5.12
N ALA A 61 11.71 1.11 4.82
CA ALA A 61 10.99 0.33 3.81
C ALA A 61 9.51 0.16 4.19
N VAL A 62 9.23 -0.17 5.46
CA VAL A 62 7.86 -0.27 5.97
C VAL A 62 7.12 1.06 5.84
N ALA A 63 7.76 2.19 6.19
CA ALA A 63 7.16 3.51 6.08
C ALA A 63 6.76 3.85 4.63
N VAL A 64 7.65 3.59 3.67
CA VAL A 64 7.38 3.81 2.24
C VAL A 64 6.25 2.92 1.73
N ILE A 65 6.24 1.64 2.10
CA ILE A 65 5.20 0.69 1.70
C ILE A 65 3.83 1.10 2.27
N GLU A 66 3.78 1.54 3.52
CA GLU A 66 2.54 1.97 4.16
C GLU A 66 2.04 3.33 3.65
N ALA A 67 2.94 4.27 3.32
CA ALA A 67 2.59 5.54 2.69
C ALA A 67 1.90 5.34 1.34
N ASP A 68 2.44 4.46 0.51
CA ASP A 68 1.83 4.08 -0.77
C ASP A 68 0.45 3.45 -0.58
N LYS A 69 0.31 2.52 0.38
CA LYS A 69 -0.99 1.91 0.70
C LYS A 69 -2.01 2.94 1.19
N LEU A 70 -1.59 3.91 2.00
CA LEU A 70 -2.44 5.02 2.44
C LEU A 70 -2.95 5.81 1.24
N PHE A 71 -2.05 6.20 0.33
CA PHE A 71 -2.44 6.92 -0.87
C PHE A 71 -3.40 6.09 -1.76
N ASP A 72 -3.13 4.79 -1.92
CA ASP A 72 -4.02 3.89 -2.67
C ASP A 72 -5.43 3.82 -2.05
N ARG A 73 -5.55 3.85 -0.71
CA ARG A 73 -6.87 3.93 -0.04
C ARG A 73 -7.65 5.17 -0.46
N VAL A 74 -6.99 6.33 -0.58
CA VAL A 74 -7.62 7.56 -1.09
C VAL A 74 -8.14 7.33 -2.51
N THR A 75 -7.30 6.80 -3.41
CA THR A 75 -7.72 6.55 -4.80
C THR A 75 -8.91 5.60 -4.92
N ARG A 76 -9.00 4.59 -4.05
CA ARG A 76 -10.15 3.66 -3.98
C ARG A 76 -11.40 4.34 -3.46
N SER A 77 -11.27 5.18 -2.44
CA SER A 77 -12.41 5.91 -1.86
C SER A 77 -13.02 6.94 -2.81
N MET A 78 -12.20 7.49 -3.72
CA MET A 78 -12.62 8.37 -4.81
C MET A 78 -13.30 7.60 -5.96
N ALA A 79 -13.45 6.27 -5.85
CA ALA A 79 -14.03 5.40 -6.87
C ALA A 79 -13.35 5.52 -8.26
N LEU A 80 -12.02 5.76 -8.28
CA LEU A 80 -11.28 5.89 -9.53
C LEU A 80 -11.21 4.55 -10.29
N PRO A 81 -11.33 4.56 -11.63
CA PRO A 81 -11.21 3.36 -12.44
C PRO A 81 -9.78 2.81 -12.43
N GLY A 82 -9.66 1.48 -12.51
CA GLY A 82 -8.38 0.76 -12.58
C GLY A 82 -8.34 -0.48 -11.69
N LYS A 83 -7.77 -1.57 -12.21
CA LYS A 83 -7.68 -2.88 -11.52
C LYS A 83 -6.73 -2.87 -10.34
N ASP A 84 -5.72 -2.02 -10.40
CA ASP A 84 -4.66 -1.89 -9.40
C ASP A 84 -4.36 -0.41 -9.09
N PHE A 85 -3.45 -0.18 -8.14
CA PHE A 85 -3.09 1.17 -7.73
C PHE A 85 -2.43 1.96 -8.87
N GLY A 86 -1.59 1.32 -9.68
CA GLY A 86 -0.90 1.97 -10.80
C GLY A 86 -1.89 2.50 -11.83
N GLU A 87 -2.91 1.71 -12.19
CA GLU A 87 -3.96 2.16 -13.11
C GLU A 87 -4.77 3.34 -12.53
N ARG A 88 -5.17 3.26 -11.26
CA ARG A 88 -5.88 4.37 -10.59
C ARG A 88 -5.01 5.63 -10.49
N LEU A 89 -3.72 5.48 -10.20
CA LEU A 89 -2.78 6.59 -10.11
C LEU A 89 -2.57 7.27 -11.47
N ARG A 90 -2.47 6.48 -12.55
CA ARG A 90 -2.42 7.03 -13.92
C ARG A 90 -3.66 7.85 -14.23
N PHE A 91 -4.84 7.29 -13.95
CA PHE A 91 -6.10 8.00 -14.17
C PHE A 91 -6.16 9.30 -13.37
N LEU A 92 -5.84 9.26 -12.07
CA LEU A 92 -5.81 10.45 -11.20
C LEU A 92 -4.86 11.53 -11.75
N SER A 93 -3.69 11.12 -12.24
CA SER A 93 -2.67 12.03 -12.76
C SER A 93 -3.08 12.76 -14.04
N LEU A 94 -4.09 12.27 -14.77
CA LEU A 94 -4.64 12.94 -15.94
C LEU A 94 -5.50 14.16 -15.54
N SER A 95 -6.29 14.03 -14.48
CA SER A 95 -7.17 15.10 -13.98
C SER A 95 -6.52 15.98 -12.91
N ARG A 96 -5.48 15.47 -12.24
CA ARG A 96 -4.71 16.15 -11.18
C ARG A 96 -3.21 16.12 -11.51
N PRO A 97 -2.72 17.01 -12.39
CA PRO A 97 -1.32 17.10 -12.80
C PRO A 97 -0.29 17.09 -11.65
N GLU A 98 -0.63 17.69 -10.51
CA GLU A 98 0.17 17.76 -9.29
C GLU A 98 0.48 16.37 -8.70
N ILE A 99 -0.39 15.38 -8.93
CA ILE A 99 -0.23 14.01 -8.44
C ILE A 99 0.80 13.21 -9.26
N ARG A 100 1.24 13.70 -10.43
CA ARG A 100 2.25 13.01 -11.25
C ARG A 100 3.55 12.71 -10.49
N ALA A 101 3.90 13.54 -9.52
CA ALA A 101 5.07 13.34 -8.66
C ALA A 101 5.01 12.04 -7.83
N VAL A 102 3.82 11.48 -7.60
CA VAL A 102 3.63 10.21 -6.86
C VAL A 102 4.10 9.00 -7.67
N TRP A 103 4.14 9.07 -9.00
CA TRP A 103 4.51 7.93 -9.84
C TRP A 103 5.93 7.40 -9.56
N PRO A 104 6.99 8.23 -9.53
CA PRO A 104 8.31 7.78 -9.11
C PRO A 104 8.37 7.20 -7.69
N ALA A 105 7.62 7.76 -6.74
CA ALA A 105 7.53 7.27 -5.37
C ALA A 105 6.91 5.86 -5.31
N HIS A 106 5.84 5.63 -6.08
CA HIS A 106 5.22 4.32 -6.25
C HIS A 106 6.21 3.30 -6.86
N LEU A 107 7.03 3.71 -7.83
CA LEU A 107 8.04 2.83 -8.41
C LEU A 107 9.10 2.43 -7.37
N ILE A 108 9.60 3.35 -6.54
CA ILE A 108 10.52 3.02 -5.44
C ILE A 108 9.90 1.98 -4.50
N ARG A 109 8.61 2.13 -4.18
CA ARG A 109 7.87 1.13 -3.41
C ARG A 109 7.82 -0.22 -4.13
N ASN A 110 7.60 -0.25 -5.43
CA ASN A 110 7.60 -1.50 -6.19
C ASN A 110 8.96 -2.21 -6.13
N ARG A 111 10.07 -1.45 -6.20
CA ARG A 111 11.41 -2.02 -6.04
C ARG A 111 11.59 -2.70 -4.68
N LEU A 112 11.17 -2.05 -3.59
CA LEU A 112 11.19 -2.64 -2.24
C LEU A 112 10.46 -3.99 -2.13
N VAL A 113 9.41 -4.19 -2.94
CA VAL A 113 8.58 -5.40 -2.87
C VAL A 113 9.04 -6.49 -3.85
N HIS A 114 9.63 -6.10 -4.99
CA HIS A 114 9.91 -7.02 -6.09
C HIS A 114 11.41 -7.29 -6.32
N GLU A 115 12.30 -6.41 -5.84
CA GLU A 115 13.75 -6.57 -5.97
C GLU A 115 14.36 -7.04 -4.63
N ALA A 116 14.85 -8.28 -4.58
CA ALA A 116 15.36 -8.89 -3.34
C ALA A 116 16.57 -8.17 -2.72
N HIS A 117 17.34 -7.44 -3.53
CA HIS A 117 18.58 -6.77 -3.10
C HIS A 117 18.48 -5.24 -3.18
N TYR A 118 17.27 -4.69 -3.30
CA TYR A 118 17.10 -3.24 -3.30
C TYR A 118 17.20 -2.70 -1.87
N GLU A 119 18.27 -1.96 -1.60
CA GLU A 119 18.45 -1.25 -0.34
C GLU A 119 17.95 0.18 -0.46
N LEU A 120 17.03 0.55 0.44
CA LEU A 120 16.51 1.91 0.54
C LEU A 120 17.37 2.70 1.53
N ASP A 121 17.94 3.81 1.06
CA ASP A 121 18.59 4.77 1.94
C ASP A 121 17.59 5.73 2.60
N ARG A 122 18.00 6.32 3.72
CA ARG A 122 17.15 7.22 4.52
C ARG A 122 16.72 8.47 3.76
N ARG A 123 17.59 9.04 2.92
CA ARG A 123 17.29 10.27 2.17
C ARG A 123 16.20 10.00 1.13
N THR A 124 16.30 8.88 0.42
CA THR A 124 15.28 8.41 -0.51
C THR A 124 13.96 8.12 0.21
N ALA A 125 14.00 7.46 1.37
CA ALA A 125 12.80 7.22 2.19
C ALA A 125 12.09 8.53 2.58
N ILE A 126 12.83 9.52 3.08
CA ILE A 126 12.30 10.85 3.43
C ILE A 126 11.67 11.52 2.20
N SER A 127 12.36 11.49 1.06
CA SER A 127 11.85 12.10 -0.17
C SER A 127 10.55 11.45 -0.62
N VAL A 128 10.46 10.12 -0.55
CA VAL A 128 9.25 9.38 -0.92
C VAL A 128 8.09 9.71 0.02
N LEU A 129 8.32 9.74 1.33
CA LEU A 129 7.29 10.11 2.30
C LEU A 129 6.78 11.53 2.03
N LYS A 130 7.67 12.52 1.82
CA LYS A 130 7.27 13.90 1.50
C LYS A 130 6.43 14.01 0.23
N THR A 131 6.73 13.21 -0.79
CA THR A 131 5.94 13.17 -2.03
C THR A 131 4.52 12.70 -1.76
N PHE A 132 4.35 11.61 -1.00
CA PHE A 132 3.02 11.13 -0.61
C PHE A 132 2.30 12.11 0.31
N GLU A 133 3.00 12.72 1.28
CA GLU A 133 2.45 13.73 2.19
C GLU A 133 1.85 14.90 1.41
N ARG A 134 2.64 15.46 0.49
CA ARG A 134 2.21 16.60 -0.34
C ARG A 134 0.99 16.22 -1.16
N ALA A 135 1.01 15.05 -1.80
CA ALA A 135 -0.12 14.59 -2.59
C ALA A 135 -1.40 14.37 -1.76
N LEU A 136 -1.27 13.88 -0.52
CA LEU A 136 -2.41 13.77 0.40
C LEU A 136 -2.95 15.13 0.84
N LYS A 137 -2.06 16.11 1.07
CA LYS A 137 -2.43 17.51 1.36
C LYS A 137 -3.14 18.16 0.17
N ASP A 138 -2.61 17.97 -1.05
CA ASP A 138 -3.20 18.49 -2.29
C ASP A 138 -4.61 17.90 -2.55
N LEU A 139 -4.87 16.68 -2.09
CA LEU A 139 -6.19 16.04 -2.12
C LEU A 139 -7.08 16.40 -0.90
N GLY A 140 -6.61 17.23 0.02
CA GLY A 140 -7.37 17.67 1.21
C GLY A 140 -7.55 16.61 2.29
N ILE A 141 -6.72 15.56 2.28
CA ILE A 141 -6.79 14.43 3.22
C ILE A 141 -5.99 14.70 4.51
N LEU A 142 -4.79 15.27 4.37
CA LEU A 142 -3.92 15.70 5.48
C LEU A 142 -4.01 17.21 5.67
#